data_AF-A0A2G2L9M4-F1
#
_entry.id   AF-A0A2G2L9M4-F1
#
_cell.length_a   1.000
_cell.length_b   1.000
_cell.length_c   1.000
_cell.angle_alpha   90.00
_cell.angle_beta   90.00
_cell.angle_gamma   90.00
#
_symmetry.space_group_name_H-M   'P 1'
#
loop_
_entity.id
_entity.type
_entity.pdbx_description
1 polymer ?
#
loop_
_entity_poly.entity_id
_entity_poly.type
_entity_poly.pdbx_seq_one_letter_code
_entity_poly.pdbx_strand_id
1 'polypeptide(L)' 'MPDAYISYGGAGGEANLNYTVEGMGGSVEVYVYATELADSWELKELLVVDKATGKRLVIITQSK' A
#
# COMPACT_ATOMS: atom_id res chain seq x y z
N MET A 1 -11.79 -17.30 2.65
CA MET A 1 -10.61 -16.43 2.40
C MET A 1 -11.19 -15.09 1.99
N PRO A 2 -10.79 -13.95 2.59
CA PRO A 2 -11.34 -12.67 2.18
C PRO A 2 -10.78 -12.30 0.81
N ASP A 3 -11.67 -11.96 -0.11
CA ASP A 3 -11.32 -11.51 -1.46
C ASP A 3 -10.76 -10.09 -1.37
N ALA A 4 -9.46 -9.92 -1.60
CA ALA A 4 -8.83 -8.60 -1.66
C ALA A 4 -9.17 -7.94 -3.02
N TYR A 5 -9.91 -6.84 -2.99
CA TYR A 5 -10.12 -6.00 -4.18
C TYR A 5 -8.88 -5.14 -4.41
N ILE A 6 -8.20 -5.39 -5.53
CA ILE A 6 -7.02 -4.62 -5.94
C ILE A 6 -7.43 -3.70 -7.08
N SER A 7 -7.40 -2.38 -6.86
CA SER A 7 -7.53 -1.40 -7.94
C SER A 7 -6.15 -0.91 -8.39
N TYR A 8 -5.90 -0.97 -9.70
CA TYR A 8 -4.70 -0.43 -10.32
C TYR A 8 -5.02 0.91 -10.98
N GLY A 9 -4.37 1.99 -10.52
CA GLY A 9 -4.39 3.29 -11.17
C GLY A 9 -2.96 3.78 -11.35
N GLY A 10 -2.47 3.81 -12.59
CA GLY A 10 -1.14 4.30 -12.92
C GLY A 10 -1.14 5.07 -14.23
N ALA A 11 -0.60 6.29 -14.17
CA ALA A 11 -0.32 7.12 -15.34
C ALA A 11 1.13 7.60 -15.21
N GLY A 12 1.93 7.43 -16.25
CA GLY A 12 3.29 8.01 -16.31
C GLY A 12 4.33 7.37 -15.38
N GLY A 13 4.30 6.06 -15.17
CA GLY A 13 5.34 5.35 -14.39
C GLY A 13 5.12 5.37 -12.87
N GLU A 14 3.90 5.62 -12.41
CA GLU A 14 3.51 5.55 -11.00
C GLU A 14 2.45 4.48 -10.79
N ALA A 15 2.54 3.72 -9.71
CA ALA A 15 1.55 2.72 -9.32
C ALA A 15 1.15 2.93 -7.85
N ASN A 16 -0.15 3.13 -7.64
CA ASN A 16 -0.77 3.21 -6.33
C ASN A 16 -1.65 1.99 -6.12
N LEU A 17 -1.43 1.29 -5.01
CA LEU A 17 -2.21 0.12 -4.61
C LEU A 17 -2.68 0.32 -3.16
N ASN A 18 -3.97 0.09 -2.93
CA ASN A 18 -4.53 -0.02 -1.59
C ASN A 18 -5.33 -1.31 -1.44
N TYR A 19 -5.19 -1.97 -0.30
CA TYR A 19 -5.97 -3.16 0.02
C TYR A 19 -6.22 -3.26 1.52
N THR A 20 -7.26 -4.01 1.89
CA THR A 20 -7.60 -4.27 3.28
C THR A 20 -7.08 -5.64 3.70
N VAL A 21 -6.51 -5.73 4.90
CA VAL A 21 -6.15 -7.00 5.54
C VAL A 21 -7.01 -7.16 6.78
N GLU A 22 -7.70 -8.30 6.88
CA GLU A 22 -8.53 -8.66 8.02
C GLU A 22 -7.87 -9.79 8.82
N GLY A 23 -7.83 -9.65 10.13
CA GLY A 23 -7.32 -10.67 11.05
C GLY A 23 -8.08 -10.69 12.37
N MET A 24 -7.75 -11.65 13.24
CA MET A 24 -8.42 -11.81 14.53
C MET A 24 -8.30 -10.57 15.44
N GLY A 25 -7.25 -9.75 15.25
CA GLY A 25 -7.03 -8.52 16.01
C GLY A 25 -7.68 -7.27 15.43
N GLY A 26 -8.32 -7.35 14.26
CA GLY A 26 -8.95 -6.21 13.59
C GLY A 26 -8.67 -6.13 12.09
N SER A 27 -8.92 -4.97 11.52
CA SER A 27 -8.76 -4.69 10.09
C SER A 27 -7.82 -3.50 9.88
N VAL A 28 -6.94 -3.62 8.90
CA VAL A 28 -5.99 -2.57 8.51
C VAL A 28 -6.10 -2.27 7.03
N GLU A 29 -5.85 -1.02 6.65
CA GLU A 29 -5.65 -0.61 5.26
C GLU A 29 -4.16 -0.50 4.97
N VAL A 30 -3.71 -1.15 3.91
CA VAL A 30 -2.35 -1.08 3.41
C VAL A 30 -2.32 -0.17 2.20
N TYR A 31 -1.41 0.79 2.18
CA TYR A 31 -1.16 1.67 1.05
C TYR A 31 0.26 1.43 0.54
N VAL A 32 0.38 1.23 -0.76
CA VAL A 32 1.62 0.93 -1.46
C VAL A 32 1.76 1.93 -2.61
N TYR A 33 2.92 2.57 -2.68
CA TYR A 33 3.29 3.45 -3.77
C TYR A 33 4.62 3.00 -4.38
N ALA A 34 4.62 2.80 -5.69
CA ALA A 34 5.80 2.40 -6.45
C ALA A 34 5.95 3.25 -7.71
N THR A 35 7.18 3.42 -8.16
CA THR A 35 7.52 4.10 -9.42
C THR A 35 8.26 3.16 -10.35
N GLU A 36 7.99 3.27 -11.64
CA GLU A 36 8.68 2.54 -12.70
C GLU A 36 10.11 3.07 -12.86
N LEU A 37 11.06 2.16 -12.92
CA LEU A 37 12.47 2.40 -13.18
C LEU A 37 12.94 1.47 -14.30
N ALA A 38 12.93 1.99 -15.52
CA ALA A 38 13.27 1.31 -16.78
C ALA A 38 12.51 -0.01 -17.00
N ASP A 39 12.97 -1.11 -16.40
CA ASP A 39 12.42 -2.47 -16.53
C ASP A 39 11.94 -3.06 -15.18
N SER A 40 11.85 -2.23 -14.14
CA SER A 40 11.51 -2.65 -12.78
C SER A 40 10.59 -1.66 -12.09
N TRP A 41 9.93 -2.11 -11.02
CA TRP A 41 9.17 -1.23 -10.13
C TRP A 41 9.93 -1.06 -8.82
N GLU A 42 10.11 0.19 -8.41
CA GLU A 42 10.75 0.55 -7.17
C GLU A 42 9.70 0.94 -6.13
N LEU A 43 9.65 0.20 -5.01
CA LEU A 43 8.77 0.53 -3.90
C LEU A 43 9.26 1.80 -3.19
N LYS A 44 8.44 2.85 -3.19
CA LYS A 44 8.76 4.15 -2.60
C LYS A 44 8.15 4.32 -1.22
N GLU A 45 6.91 3.90 -1.05
CA GLU A 45 6.20 4.01 0.22
C GLU A 45 5.34 2.77 0.49
N LEU A 46 5.40 2.29 1.73
CA LEU A 46 4.51 1.29 2.28
C LEU A 46 4.09 1.73 3.67
N LEU A 47 2.80 1.97 3.85
CA LEU A 47 2.23 2.31 5.16
C LEU A 47 0.99 1.47 5.43
N VAL A 48 0.75 1.24 6.71
CA VAL A 48 -0.42 0.50 7.21
C VAL A 48 -1.20 1.43 8.14
N VAL A 49 -2.51 1.49 7.97
CA VAL A 49 -3.43 2.25 8.81
C VAL A 49 -4.35 1.27 9.52
N ASP A 50 -4.30 1.29 10.84
CA ASP A 50 -5.30 0.59 11.65
C ASP A 50 -6.67 1.28 11.48
N LYS A 51 -7.68 0.56 11.01
CA LYS A 51 -8.99 1.16 10.70
C LYS A 51 -9.78 1.56 11.94
N ALA A 52 -9.51 0.96 13.09
CA ALA A 52 -10.22 1.24 14.34
C ALA A 52 -9.69 2.51 15.02
N THR A 53 -8.38 2.73 14.95
CA THR A 53 -7.69 3.80 15.67
C THR A 53 -7.18 4.92 14.75
N GLY A 54 -7.11 4.69 13.44
CA GLY A 54 -6.47 5.58 12.48
C GLY A 54 -4.95 5.66 12.63
N LYS A 55 -4.36 4.82 13.50
CA LYS A 55 -2.91 4.84 13.75
C LYS A 55 -2.18 4.39 12.49
N ARG A 56 -1.20 5.21 12.07
CA ARG A 56 -0.35 4.94 10.91
C ARG A 56 0.95 4.30 11.36
N LEU A 57 1.32 3.21 10.70
CA LEU A 57 2.63 2.59 10.80
C LEU A 57 3.31 2.69 9.43
N VAL A 58 4.38 3.47 9.36
CA VAL A 58 5.23 3.54 8.16
C VAL A 58 6.16 2.33 8.20
N ILE A 59 6.05 1.45 7.20
CA ILE A 59 6.91 0.27 7.08
C ILE A 59 8.17 0.66 6.29
N ILE A 60 7.98 1.31 5.15
CA ILE A 60 9.06 1.81 4.29
C ILE A 60 8.66 3.20 3.82
N THR A 61 9.60 4.14 3.91
CA THR A 61 9.54 5.41 3.19
C THR A 61 10.92 5.70 2.65
N GLN A 62 11.05 5.79 1.32
CA GLN A 62 12.28 6.25 0.71
C GLN A 62 12.19 7.76 0.54
N SER A 63 13.00 8.48 1.31
CA SER A 63 13.25 9.91 1.06
C SER A 63 14.23 10.02 -0.10
N LYS A 64 14.00 10.95 -1.03
CA LYS A 64 14.95 11.28 -2.10
C LYS A 64 16.31 11.67 -1.55
#